data_AF-A0A2H0V3F9-F1
#
_entry.id   AF-A0A2H0V3F9-F1
#
_cell.length_a   1.000
_cell.length_b   1.000
_cell.length_c   1.000
_cell.angle_alpha   90.00
_cell.angle_beta   90.00
_cell.angle_gamma   90.00
#
_symmetry.space_group_name_H-M   'P 1'
#
loop_
_entity.id
_entity.type
_entity.pdbx_description
1 polymer ?
#
loop_
_entity_poly.entity_id
_entity_poly.type
_entity_poly.pdbx_seq_one_letter_code
_entity_poly.pdbx_strand_id
1 'polypeptide(L)'
;MAGSLLSAPKEIRGRWYLQTDKYGKAVMENCSIFGMSRKIYYKWYNRDHGLIKSSKYRPRKIHPHTKLTFQIKKIIQEAKIKYNYGPKKMKFWLEKNHQIQVSSTTI
;
A
#
# COMPACT_ATOMS: atom_id res chain seq x y z
N MET A 1 20.75 -5.53 6.92
CA MET A 1 20.00 -6.82 6.87
C MET A 1 19.16 -6.82 5.60
N ALA A 2 19.65 -7.48 4.55
CA ALA A 2 18.96 -7.57 3.26
C ALA A 2 17.62 -8.33 3.41
N GLY A 3 16.63 -7.94 2.60
CA GLY A 3 15.20 -8.14 2.86
C GLY A 3 14.74 -9.57 3.17
N SER A 4 13.65 -9.65 3.93
CA SER A 4 12.98 -10.90 4.24
C SER A 4 12.66 -11.71 2.97
N LEU A 5 12.57 -13.04 3.09
CA LEU A 5 12.19 -13.97 2.02
C LEU A 5 10.87 -13.57 1.32
N LEU A 6 9.99 -12.84 2.03
CA LEU A 6 8.73 -12.31 1.50
C LEU A 6 8.91 -11.18 0.49
N SER A 7 10.06 -10.50 0.52
CA SER A 7 10.45 -9.37 -0.32
C SER A 7 11.83 -9.59 -0.92
N ALA A 8 12.07 -10.79 -1.45
CA ALA A 8 13.32 -11.14 -2.12
C ALA A 8 13.64 -10.15 -3.27
N PRO A 9 14.88 -9.65 -3.36
CA PRO A 9 15.35 -8.84 -4.49
C PRO A 9 15.12 -9.50 -5.85
N LYS A 10 15.01 -8.70 -6.91
CA LYS A 10 14.71 -9.20 -8.27
C LYS A 10 15.79 -10.16 -8.78
N GLU A 11 17.03 -9.92 -8.40
CA GLU A 11 18.21 -10.72 -8.75
C GLU A 11 18.10 -12.13 -8.17
N ILE A 12 17.67 -12.24 -6.90
CA ILE A 12 17.48 -13.53 -6.23
C ILE A 12 16.34 -14.30 -6.89
N ARG A 13 15.23 -13.62 -7.21
CA ARG A 13 14.10 -14.25 -7.94
C ARG A 13 14.50 -14.76 -9.32
N GLY A 14 15.33 -14.01 -10.05
CA GLY A 14 15.89 -14.45 -11.32
C GLY A 14 16.72 -15.74 -11.19
N ARG A 15 17.47 -15.91 -10.09
CA ARG A 15 18.19 -17.17 -9.82
C ARG A 15 17.25 -18.33 -9.57
N TRP A 16 16.11 -18.11 -8.89
CA TRP A 16 15.11 -19.15 -8.69
C TRP A 16 14.58 -19.67 -10.03
N TYR A 17 14.20 -18.77 -10.92
CA TYR A 17 13.64 -19.11 -12.23
C TYR A 17 14.68 -19.79 -13.13
N LEU A 18 15.95 -19.37 -13.04
CA LEU A 18 17.02 -20.03 -13.77
C LEU A 18 17.14 -21.53 -13.39
N GLN A 19 17.05 -21.87 -12.11
CA GLN A 19 17.13 -23.26 -11.62
C GLN A 19 15.99 -24.13 -12.14
N THR A 20 14.77 -23.59 -12.25
CA THR A 20 13.61 -24.34 -12.72
C THR A 20 13.51 -24.36 -14.24
N ASP A 21 13.68 -23.21 -14.89
CA ASP A 21 13.32 -23.02 -16.29
C ASP A 21 14.47 -23.43 -17.22
N LYS A 22 15.72 -23.19 -16.81
CA LYS A 22 16.91 -23.55 -17.60
C LYS A 22 17.49 -24.91 -17.18
N TYR A 23 17.57 -25.15 -15.87
CA TYR A 23 18.20 -26.37 -15.34
C TYR A 23 17.21 -27.49 -15.02
N GLY A 24 15.90 -27.27 -15.19
CA GLY A 24 14.87 -28.31 -15.03
C GLY A 24 14.69 -28.83 -13.60
N LYS A 25 15.21 -28.14 -12.58
CA LYS A 25 15.08 -28.59 -11.18
C LYS A 25 13.65 -28.52 -10.71
N ALA A 26 13.28 -29.45 -9.83
CA ALA A 26 11.99 -29.42 -9.19
C ALA A 26 11.84 -28.16 -8.31
N VAL A 27 10.66 -27.55 -8.33
CA VAL A 27 10.36 -26.37 -7.49
C VAL A 27 10.57 -26.66 -6.01
N MET A 28 10.31 -27.90 -5.57
CA MET A 28 10.52 -28.33 -4.18
C MET A 28 12.00 -28.28 -3.77
N GLU A 29 12.88 -28.77 -4.63
CA GLU A 29 14.34 -28.74 -4.41
C GLU A 29 14.85 -27.31 -4.42
N ASN A 30 14.42 -26.51 -5.40
CA ASN A 30 14.76 -25.09 -5.48
C ASN A 30 14.33 -24.33 -4.21
N CYS A 31 13.12 -24.58 -3.72
CA CYS A 31 12.60 -24.01 -2.48
C CYS A 31 13.44 -24.40 -1.26
N SER A 32 13.92 -25.64 -1.21
CA SER A 32 14.78 -26.14 -0.12
C SER A 32 16.16 -25.49 -0.15
N ILE A 33 16.75 -25.31 -1.34
CA ILE A 33 18.06 -24.65 -1.53
C ILE A 33 18.01 -23.19 -1.08
N PHE A 34 16.95 -22.46 -1.44
CA PHE A 34 16.82 -21.02 -1.13
C PHE A 34 16.08 -20.73 0.19
N GLY A 35 15.73 -21.75 0.96
CA GLY A 35 15.04 -21.60 2.26
C GLY A 35 13.67 -20.93 2.16
N MET A 36 12.94 -21.15 1.07
CA MET A 36 11.67 -20.50 0.77
C MET A 36 10.53 -21.51 0.65
N SER A 37 9.30 -21.09 0.89
CA SER A 37 8.14 -21.96 0.64
C SER A 37 7.72 -21.93 -0.83
N ARG A 38 7.14 -23.03 -1.31
CA ARG A 38 6.52 -23.12 -2.67
C ARG A 38 5.51 -22.01 -2.92
N LYS A 39 4.78 -21.57 -1.87
CA LYS A 39 3.83 -20.45 -1.94
C LYS A 39 4.51 -19.14 -2.35
N ILE A 40 5.70 -18.87 -1.81
CA ILE A 40 6.47 -17.66 -2.16
C ILE A 40 6.98 -17.76 -3.60
N TYR A 41 7.47 -18.93 -4.02
CA TYR A 41 7.92 -19.19 -5.38
C TYR A 41 6.82 -18.85 -6.40
N TYR A 42 5.66 -19.51 -6.29
CA TYR A 42 4.58 -19.30 -7.26
C TYR A 42 3.98 -17.88 -7.20
N LYS A 43 3.90 -17.27 -6.01
CA LYS A 43 3.48 -15.87 -5.88
C LYS A 43 4.32 -14.95 -6.75
N TRP A 44 5.63 -15.09 -6.69
CA TRP A 44 6.56 -14.23 -7.42
C TRP A 44 6.68 -14.63 -8.90
N TYR A 45 6.75 -15.93 -9.19
CA TYR A 45 6.75 -16.45 -10.56
C TYR A 45 5.56 -15.91 -11.36
N ASN A 46 4.36 -16.02 -10.79
CA ASN A 46 3.14 -15.54 -11.43
C ASN A 46 3.08 -14.01 -11.57
N ARG A 47 3.75 -13.28 -10.67
CA ARG A 47 3.82 -11.81 -10.70
C ARG A 47 4.80 -11.31 -11.76
N ASP A 48 5.98 -11.91 -11.85
CA ASP A 48 7.04 -11.48 -12.77
C ASP A 48 6.78 -11.90 -14.21
N HIS A 49 6.20 -13.09 -14.41
CA HIS A 49 5.84 -13.60 -15.74
C HIS A 49 4.48 -13.10 -16.22
N GLY A 50 3.86 -12.15 -15.52
CA GLY A 50 2.59 -11.53 -15.94
C GLY A 50 1.37 -12.47 -15.92
N LEU A 51 1.48 -13.65 -15.29
CA LEU A 51 0.40 -14.65 -15.21
C LEU A 51 -0.79 -14.16 -14.36
N ILE A 52 -0.57 -13.16 -13.49
CA ILE A 52 -1.64 -12.48 -12.75
C ILE A 52 -2.13 -11.27 -13.54
N LYS A 53 -3.36 -11.34 -14.07
CA LYS A 53 -4.05 -10.26 -14.83
C LYS A 53 -4.28 -8.93 -14.08
N SER A 54 -3.82 -8.81 -12.84
CA SER A 54 -4.21 -7.73 -11.91
C SER A 54 -3.01 -7.20 -11.11
N SER A 55 -2.07 -6.53 -11.79
CA SER A 55 -1.27 -5.48 -11.15
C SER A 55 -1.98 -4.13 -11.20
N LYS A 56 -3.32 -4.10 -11.34
CA LYS A 56 -4.08 -2.86 -11.16
C LYS A 56 -3.87 -2.41 -9.72
N TYR A 57 -3.24 -1.26 -9.55
CA TYR A 57 -3.14 -0.60 -8.26
C TYR A 57 -4.55 -0.49 -7.66
N ARG A 58 -4.74 -1.10 -6.48
CA ARG A 58 -5.97 -0.95 -5.71
C ARG A 58 -5.66 0.04 -4.60
N PRO A 59 -6.21 1.26 -4.63
CA PRO A 59 -6.03 2.18 -3.52
C PRO A 59 -6.61 1.55 -2.24
N ARG A 60 -6.02 1.88 -1.09
CA ARG A 60 -6.59 1.49 0.20
C ARG A 60 -8.00 2.07 0.28
N LYS A 61 -8.99 1.22 0.61
CA LYS A 61 -10.35 1.67 0.85
C LYS A 61 -10.35 2.61 2.05
N ILE A 62 -10.92 3.79 1.89
CA ILE A 62 -11.15 4.72 3.00
C ILE A 62 -12.23 4.11 3.90
N HIS A 63 -12.07 4.23 5.21
CA HIS A 63 -13.07 3.73 6.15
C HIS A 63 -14.37 4.54 5.97
N PRO A 64 -15.56 3.91 5.97
CA PRO A 64 -16.82 4.61 5.69
C PRO A 64 -17.09 5.77 6.66
N HIS A 65 -16.60 5.67 7.90
CA HIS A 65 -16.78 6.71 8.92
C HIS A 65 -15.63 7.74 8.95
N THR A 66 -14.74 7.75 7.96
CA THR A 66 -13.68 8.76 7.87
C THR A 66 -14.31 10.13 7.56
N LYS A 67 -14.45 10.95 8.59
CA LYS A 67 -14.97 12.32 8.48
C LYS A 67 -14.06 13.25 7.70
N LEU A 68 -12.76 12.96 7.65
CA LEU A 68 -11.76 13.81 6.98
C LEU A 68 -11.53 13.35 5.54
N THR A 69 -12.52 13.56 4.68
CA THR A 69 -12.42 13.27 3.25
C THR A 69 -11.49 14.26 2.54
N PHE A 70 -11.07 13.94 1.30
CA PHE A 70 -10.20 14.80 0.52
C PHE A 70 -10.77 16.21 0.32
N GLN A 71 -12.08 16.31 0.03
CA GLN A 71 -12.78 17.59 -0.12
C GLN A 71 -12.69 18.44 1.15
N ILE A 72 -12.89 17.81 2.32
CA ILE A 72 -12.84 18.49 3.62
C ILE A 72 -11.43 18.95 3.94
N LYS A 73 -10.41 18.14 3.63
CA LYS A 73 -9.00 18.56 3.77
C LYS A 73 -8.68 19.79 2.94
N LYS A 74 -9.18 19.83 1.71
CA LYS A 74 -8.99 20.98 0.81
C LYS A 74 -9.61 22.25 1.40
N ILE A 75 -10.86 22.15 1.87
CA ILE A 75 -11.56 23.26 2.54
C ILE A 75 -10.78 23.76 3.76
N ILE A 76 -10.29 22.85 4.61
CA ILE A 76 -9.48 23.21 5.78
C ILE A 76 -8.20 23.93 5.37
N GLN A 77 -7.51 23.45 4.34
CA GLN A 77 -6.29 24.07 3.85
C GLN A 77 -6.55 25.49 3.32
N GLU A 78 -7.58 25.67 2.50
CA GLU A 78 -7.98 26.98 1.98
C GLU A 78 -8.35 27.95 3.11
N ALA A 79 -9.09 27.48 4.12
CA ALA A 79 -9.47 28.29 5.28
C ALA A 79 -8.27 28.62 6.20
N LYS A 80 -7.30 27.71 6.36
CA LYS A 80 -6.05 27.99 7.09
C LYS A 80 -5.23 29.05 6.37
N ILE A 81 -5.12 29.00 5.04
CA ILE A 81 -4.40 30.01 4.24
C ILE A 81 -5.09 31.37 4.35
N LYS A 82 -6.43 31.41 4.23
CA LYS A 82 -7.19 32.67 4.18
C LYS A 82 -7.33 33.36 5.53
N TYR A 83 -7.57 32.59 6.60
CA TYR A 83 -7.97 33.14 7.89
C TYR A 83 -7.02 32.79 9.05
N ASN A 84 -6.02 31.94 8.81
CA ASN A 84 -5.08 31.45 9.83
C ASN A 84 -5.78 30.90 11.10
N TYR A 85 -6.89 30.18 10.92
CA TYR A 85 -7.64 29.61 12.04
C TYR A 85 -6.89 28.44 12.67
N GLY A 86 -6.68 28.55 13.99
CA GLY A 86 -6.26 27.42 14.82
C GLY A 86 -7.34 26.33 14.91
N PRO A 87 -6.99 25.12 15.39
CA PRO A 87 -7.85 23.93 15.31
C PRO A 87 -9.24 24.09 15.95
N LYS A 88 -9.32 24.80 17.09
CA LYS A 88 -10.61 25.10 17.76
C LYS A 88 -11.50 26.01 16.92
N LYS A 89 -10.95 27.10 16.36
CA LYS A 89 -11.69 28.03 15.50
C LYS A 89 -12.12 27.34 14.20
N MET A 90 -11.25 26.50 13.64
CA MET A 90 -11.53 25.74 12.43
C MET A 90 -12.68 24.75 12.66
N LYS A 91 -12.71 24.05 13.80
CA LYS A 91 -13.82 23.19 14.18
C LYS A 91 -15.15 23.95 14.13
N PHE A 92 -15.25 25.08 14.85
CA PHE A 92 -16.48 25.88 14.87
C PHE A 92 -16.86 26.39 13.48
N TRP A 93 -15.88 26.79 12.69
CA TRP A 93 -16.11 27.27 11.33
C TRP A 93 -16.64 26.17 10.40
N LEU A 94 -16.11 24.95 10.49
CA LEU A 94 -16.60 23.78 9.73
C LEU A 94 -18.02 23.38 10.16
N GLU A 95 -18.31 23.40 11.46
CA GLU A 95 -19.65 23.08 11.98
C GLU A 95 -20.66 24.13 11.51
N LYS A 96 -20.31 25.42 11.53
CA LYS A 96 -21.22 26.52 11.16
C LYS A 96 -21.49 26.59 9.65
N ASN A 97 -20.45 26.47 8.81
CA ASN A 97 -20.58 26.72 7.37
C ASN A 97 -20.80 25.45 6.54
N HIS A 98 -20.34 24.31 7.04
CA HIS A 98 -20.38 23.05 6.29
C HIS A 98 -21.14 21.93 7.01
N GLN A 99 -21.62 22.15 8.25
CA GLN A 99 -22.32 21.16 9.06
C GLN A 99 -21.49 19.89 9.34
N ILE A 100 -20.16 20.01 9.32
CA ILE A 100 -19.24 18.88 9.53
C ILE A 100 -18.70 18.91 10.95
N GLN A 101 -19.03 17.88 11.75
CA GLN A 101 -18.52 17.73 13.11
C GLN A 101 -17.22 16.93 13.15
N VAL A 102 -16.08 17.64 13.22
CA VAL A 102 -14.74 17.05 13.34
C VAL A 102 -14.12 17.44 14.68
N SER A 103 -13.38 16.53 15.32
CA SER A 103 -12.68 16.86 16.56
C SER A 103 -11.50 17.80 16.28
N SER A 104 -11.21 18.72 17.20
CA SER A 104 -10.09 19.66 17.04
C SER A 104 -8.72 18.98 17.02
N THR A 105 -8.59 17.74 17.54
CA THR A 105 -7.35 16.96 17.45
C THR A 105 -7.17 16.30 16.09
N THR A 106 -8.24 16.21 15.30
CA THR A 106 -8.23 15.64 13.93
C THR A 106 -7.92 16.69 12.85
N ILE A 107 -7.92 17.99 13.19
CA ILE A 107 -7.75 19.15 12.28
C ILE A 107 -6.34 19.74 12.37
#